data_AF-A0A925MTL0-F1
#
_entry.id   AF-A0A925MTL0-F1
#
_cell.length_a   1.000
_cell.length_b   1.000
_cell.length_c   1.000
_cell.angle_alpha   90.00
_cell.angle_beta   90.00
_cell.angle_gamma   90.00
#
_symmetry.space_group_name_H-M   'P 1'
#
loop_
_entity.id
_entity.type
_entity.pdbx_description
1 polymer ?
#
loop_
_entity_poly.entity_id
_entity_poly.type
_entity_poly.pdbx_seq_one_letter_code
_entity_poly.pdbx_strand_id
1 'polypeptide(L)' 'MDSQQHGFKVGDQVRATRRRDFPHGKVMQLLDDGFVLVRWNGQLLETAHHSDLEALPANI' A
#
# COMPACT_ATOMS: atom_id res chain seq x y z
N MET A 1 -8.14 5.95 19.56
CA MET A 1 -7.64 6.89 18.54
C MET A 1 -6.62 6.08 17.76
N ASP A 2 -7.04 5.33 16.75
CA ASP A 2 -6.21 4.23 16.21
C ASP A 2 -5.97 4.38 14.70
N SER A 3 -5.88 5.62 14.24
CA SER A 3 -5.63 5.97 12.84
C SER A 3 -4.13 6.01 12.50
N GLN A 4 -3.30 5.16 13.11
CA GLN A 4 -1.83 5.19 12.90
C GLN A 4 -1.16 3.83 12.70
N GLN A 5 -1.85 2.69 12.76
CA GLN A 5 -1.16 1.40 12.59
C GLN A 5 -0.55 1.23 11.19
N HIS A 6 -1.21 1.77 10.15
CA HIS A 6 -0.78 1.53 8.77
C HIS A 6 0.08 2.66 8.18
N GLY A 7 -0.07 3.90 8.63
CA GLY A 7 0.60 5.07 8.02
C GLY A 7 0.13 5.39 6.58
N PHE A 8 -0.87 4.67 6.06
CA PHE A 8 -1.43 4.81 4.73
C PHE A 8 -2.91 5.18 4.77
N LYS A 9 -3.41 5.77 3.68
CA LYS A 9 -4.84 5.96 3.40
C LYS A 9 -5.23 5.32 2.08
N VAL A 10 -6.52 5.03 1.93
CA VAL A 10 -7.07 4.61 0.63
C VAL A 10 -6.77 5.68 -0.42
N GLY A 11 -6.20 5.23 -1.53
CA GLY A 11 -5.78 6.10 -2.62
C GLY A 11 -4.28 6.38 -2.68
N ASP A 12 -3.53 6.11 -1.61
CA ASP A 12 -2.09 6.34 -1.58
C ASP A 12 -1.35 5.50 -2.61
N GLN A 13 -0.32 6.09 -3.19
CA GLN A 13 0.66 5.37 -3.99
C GLN A 13 1.70 4.77 -3.05
N VAL A 14 1.97 3.48 -3.22
CA VAL A 14 2.91 2.73 -2.40
C VAL A 14 3.93 2.01 -3.27
N ARG A 15 5.09 1.75 -2.69
CA ARG A 15 6.15 0.95 -3.29
C ARG A 15 6.47 -0.25 -2.41
N ALA A 16 6.37 -1.46 -2.95
CA ALA A 16 6.86 -2.67 -2.30
C ALA A 16 8.36 -2.85 -2.59
N THR A 17 9.21 -2.69 -1.57
CA THR A 17 10.67 -2.73 -1.71
C THR A 17 11.22 -4.11 -2.06
N ARG A 18 10.51 -5.17 -1.64
CA ARG A 18 10.88 -6.58 -1.86
C ARG A 18 10.32 -7.16 -3.16
N ARG A 19 9.42 -6.44 -3.84
CA ARG A 19 8.77 -6.91 -5.07
C ARG A 19 9.59 -6.45 -6.28
N ARG A 20 10.14 -7.40 -7.04
CA ARG A 20 10.93 -7.10 -8.25
C ARG A 20 10.04 -6.70 -9.43
N ASP A 21 8.94 -7.43 -9.63
CA ASP A 21 8.02 -7.19 -10.73
C ASP A 21 6.85 -6.31 -10.28
N PHE A 22 6.76 -5.12 -10.88
CA PHE A 22 5.75 -4.09 -10.59
C PHE A 22 5.79 -3.61 -9.12
N PRO A 23 6.85 -2.89 -8.72
CA PRO A 23 7.03 -2.47 -7.32
C PRO A 23 6.02 -1.41 -6.88
N HIS A 24 5.29 -0.78 -7.81
CA HIS A 24 4.37 0.32 -7.52
C HIS A 24 2.91 -0.15 -7.52
N GLY A 25 2.16 0.32 -6.54
CA GLY A 25 0.74 0.01 -6.39
C GLY A 25 -0.04 1.14 -5.74
N LYS A 26 -1.36 0.98 -5.71
CA LYS A 26 -2.27 1.92 -5.07
C LYS A 26 -3.04 1.22 -3.94
N VAL A 27 -3.09 1.82 -2.77
CA VAL A 27 -3.91 1.32 -1.66
C VAL A 27 -5.38 1.46 -2.04
N MET A 28 -6.10 0.35 -2.02
CA MET A 28 -7.52 0.28 -2.34
C MET A 28 -8.37 0.18 -1.08
N GLN A 29 -7.86 -0.47 -0.04
CA GLN A 29 -8.57 -0.66 1.22
C GLN A 29 -7.56 -0.86 2.36
N LEU A 30 -7.87 -0.31 3.54
CA LEU A 30 -7.17 -0.64 4.78
C LEU A 30 -7.83 -1.86 5.41
N LEU A 31 -7.02 -2.81 5.86
CA LEU A 31 -7.48 -4.01 6.55
C LEU A 31 -6.96 -3.97 7.99
N ASP A 32 -7.45 -4.88 8.82
CA ASP A 32 -6.99 -5.00 10.20
C ASP A 32 -5.55 -5.59 10.25
N ASP A 33 -4.97 -5.63 11.46
CA ASP A 33 -3.68 -6.29 11.76
C ASP A 33 -2.49 -5.84 10.89
N GLY A 34 -2.45 -4.56 10.51
CA GLY A 34 -1.34 -4.02 9.72
C GLY A 34 -1.41 -4.29 8.21
N PHE A 35 -2.47 -4.94 7.71
CA PHE A 35 -2.59 -5.26 6.28
C PHE A 35 -3.32 -4.18 5.48
N VAL A 36 -3.01 -4.11 4.19
CA VAL A 36 -3.69 -3.26 3.21
C VAL A 36 -3.92 -4.03 1.91
N LEU A 37 -5.04 -3.76 1.25
CA LEU A 37 -5.29 -4.26 -0.11
C LEU A 37 -4.67 -3.28 -1.11
N VAL A 38 -3.77 -3.77 -1.94
CA VAL A 38 -3.06 -2.96 -2.93
C VAL A 38 -3.38 -3.44 -4.34
N ARG A 39 -3.62 -2.49 -5.24
CA ARG A 39 -3.71 -2.74 -6.68
C ARG A 39 -2.36 -2.49 -7.34
N TRP A 40 -1.71 -3.56 -7.77
CA TRP A 40 -0.44 -3.57 -8.48
C TRP A 40 -0.66 -3.52 -9.99
N ASN A 41 0.17 -2.74 -10.69
CA ASN A 41 0.14 -2.59 -12.15
C ASN A 41 -1.26 -2.33 -12.75
N GLY A 42 -2.17 -1.73 -11.97
CA GLY A 42 -3.55 -1.45 -12.38
C GLY A 42 -4.50 -2.65 -12.50
N GLN A 43 -4.03 -3.90 -12.34
CA GLN A 43 -4.84 -5.09 -12.61
C GLN A 43 -4.85 -6.12 -11.48
N LEU A 44 -3.75 -6.26 -10.73
CA LEU A 44 -3.63 -7.29 -9.70
C LEU A 44 -4.01 -6.71 -8.33
N LEU A 45 -4.96 -7.33 -7.65
CA LEU A 45 -5.30 -7.02 -6.26
C LEU A 45 -4.67 -8.05 -5.34
N GLU A 46 -3.89 -7.58 -4.36
CA GLU A 46 -3.17 -8.44 -3.43
C GLU A 46 -3.04 -7.74 -2.07
N THR A 47 -3.10 -8.50 -0.99
CA THR A 47 -2.88 -7.99 0.37
C THR A 47 -1.39 -7.87 0.65
N ALA A 48 -0.98 -6.75 1.22
CA ALA A 48 0.39 -6.50 1.65
C ALA A 48 0.42 -5.97 3.07
N HIS A 49 1.44 -6.34 3.84
CA HIS A 49 1.65 -5.79 5.17
C HIS A 49 2.27 -4.40 5.04
N HIS A 50 1.81 -3.44 5.85
CA HIS A 50 2.24 -2.04 5.77
C HIS A 50 3.77 -1.87 5.93
N SER A 51 4.44 -2.75 6.68
CA SER A 51 5.90 -2.72 6.86
C SER A 51 6.70 -3.07 5.61
N ASP A 52 6.10 -3.74 4.63
CA ASP A 52 6.74 -4.08 3.35
C ASP A 52 6.58 -2.96 2.30
N LEU A 53 5.89 -1.87 2.68
CA LEU A 53 5.50 -0.79 1.79
C LEU A 53 6.15 0.53 2.21
N GLU A 54 6.56 1.31 1.21
CA GLU A 54 6.96 2.71 1.35
C GLU A 54 5.88 3.62 0.76
N ALA A 55 5.48 4.66 1.49
CA ALA A 55 4.58 5.68 0.96
C ALA A 55 5.32 6.51 -0.10
N LEU A 56 4.73 6.62 -1.29
CA LEU A 56 5.23 7.55 -2.30
C LEU A 56 4.56 8.91 -2.09
N PRO A 57 5.34 10.01 -2.11
CA PRO A 57 4.75 11.35 -2.05
C PRO A 57 3.81 11.52 -3.25
N ALA A 58 2.58 11.95 -2.98
CA ALA A 58 1.71 12.47 -4.03
C ALA A 58 2.36 13.78 -4.50
N ASN A 59 2.97 13.79 -5.69
CA ASN A 59 3.49 15.01 -6.30
C ASN A 59 2.39 16.09 -6.25
N ILE A 60 2.67 17.19 -5.56
CA ILE A 60 1.87 18.42 -5.50
C ILE A 60 2.22 19.26 -6.73
#